data_AF-A0A4P6E460-F1
#
_entry.id   AF-A0A4P6E460-F1
#
_cell.length_a   1.000
_cell.length_b   1.000
_cell.length_c   1.000
_cell.angle_alpha   90.00
_cell.angle_beta   90.00
_cell.angle_gamma   90.00
#
_symmetry.space_group_name_H-M   'P 1'
#
loop_
_entity.id
_entity.type
_entity.pdbx_description
1 polymer ?
#
loop_
_entity_poly.entity_id
_entity_poly.type
_entity_poly.pdbx_seq_one_letter_code
_entity_poly.pdbx_strand_id
1 'polypeptide(L)' 'MRRRRLILILTPVQLRMLAASPSDGSQDLYVSTMVGVPQARVRELREQYLQRIGGFHVRRG' A
#
# COMPACT_ATOMS: atom_id res chain seq x y z
N MET A 1 -17.90 8.36 -8.01
CA MET A 1 -17.69 7.00 -7.42
C MET A 1 -16.91 7.14 -6.12
N ARG A 2 -17.44 6.64 -4.99
CA ARG A 2 -16.79 6.71 -3.67
C ARG A 2 -15.42 5.99 -3.72
N ARG A 3 -14.30 6.72 -3.75
CA ARG A 3 -12.97 6.18 -3.43
C ARG A 3 -12.97 5.79 -1.95
N ARG A 4 -13.53 4.61 -1.61
CA ARG A 4 -13.38 4.04 -0.27
C ARG A 4 -11.89 3.85 -0.03
N ARG A 5 -11.39 4.37 1.09
CA ARG A 5 -9.99 4.28 1.53
C ARG A 5 -9.65 2.81 1.82
N LEU A 6 -9.27 2.06 0.80
CA LEU A 6 -8.94 0.63 0.90
C LEU A 6 -7.82 0.35 1.91
N ILE A 7 -6.90 1.29 2.11
CA ILE A 7 -5.88 1.22 3.18
C ILE A 7 -6.47 1.01 4.58
N LEU A 8 -7.64 1.56 4.88
CA LEU A 8 -8.24 1.44 6.22
C LEU A 8 -8.75 0.03 6.51
N ILE A 9 -8.80 -0.85 5.50
CA ILE A 9 -9.29 -2.23 5.63
C ILE A 9 -8.12 -3.22 5.77
N LEU A 10 -6.90 -2.81 5.38
CA LEU A 10 -5.73 -3.68 5.44
C LEU A 10 -5.17 -3.75 6.87
N THR A 11 -4.78 -4.95 7.28
CA THR A 11 -4.09 -5.15 8.56
C THR A 11 -2.71 -4.49 8.55
N PRO A 12 -2.14 -4.16 9.72
CA PRO A 12 -0.78 -3.62 9.80
C PRO A 12 0.28 -4.49 9.12
N VAL A 13 0.14 -5.81 9.18
CA VAL A 13 1.06 -6.76 8.54
C VAL A 13 0.96 -6.67 7.02
N GLN A 14 -0.25 -6.63 6.47
CA GLN A 14 -0.47 -6.47 5.03
C GLN A 14 0.08 -5.12 4.53
N LEU A 15 -0.11 -4.04 5.28
CA LEU A 15 0.44 -2.72 4.94
C LEU A 15 1.97 -2.72 4.91
N ARG A 16 2.62 -3.38 5.88
CA ARG A 16 4.09 -3.53 5.90
C ARG A 16 4.59 -4.34 4.71
N MET A 17 3.90 -5.43 4.37
CA MET A 17 4.26 -6.25 3.21
C MET A 17 4.17 -5.46 1.91
N LEU A 18 3.11 -4.65 1.77
CA LEU A 18 2.87 -3.80 0.61
C LEU A 18 3.94 -2.70 0.49
N ALA A 19 4.39 -2.14 1.62
CA ALA A 19 5.47 -1.17 1.68
C ALA A 19 6.88 -1.76 1.44
N ALA A 20 7.11 -3.02 1.83
CA ALA A 20 8.38 -3.71 1.65
C ALA A 20 8.59 -4.24 0.22
N SER A 21 7.51 -4.39 -0.55
CA SER A 21 7.58 -4.87 -1.93
C SER A 21 8.23 -3.85 -2.89
N PRO A 22 9.02 -4.29 -3.88
CA PRO A 22 9.66 -3.44 -4.88
C PRO A 22 8.69 -2.51 -5.61
N SER A 23 9.12 -1.26 -5.86
CA SER A 23 8.31 -0.26 -6.57
C SER A 23 8.23 -0.46 -8.08
N ASP A 24 9.09 -1.31 -8.65
CA ASP A 24 9.15 -1.66 -10.07
C ASP A 24 8.02 -2.59 -10.53
N GLY A 25 7.21 -3.09 -9.59
CA GLY A 25 6.07 -3.95 -9.86
C GLY A 25 6.41 -5.44 -10.01
N SER A 26 7.68 -5.82 -9.89
CA SER A 26 8.17 -7.21 -10.02
C SER A 26 7.47 -8.20 -9.07
N GLN A 27 6.95 -7.72 -7.94
CA GLN A 27 6.25 -8.53 -6.94
C GLN A 27 4.76 -8.21 -6.81
N ASP A 28 4.18 -7.39 -7.70
CA ASP A 28 2.79 -6.95 -7.54
C ASP A 28 1.81 -8.12 -7.59
N LEU A 29 2.08 -9.15 -8.40
CA LEU A 29 1.26 -10.36 -8.44
C LEU A 29 1.27 -11.10 -7.08
N TYR A 30 2.45 -11.35 -6.53
CA TYR A 30 2.60 -12.00 -5.22
C TYR A 30 1.89 -11.21 -4.11
N VAL A 31 2.11 -9.91 -4.06
CA VAL A 31 1.47 -9.02 -3.07
C VAL A 31 -0.04 -9.02 -3.23
N SER A 32 -0.54 -9.00 -4.47
CA SER A 32 -1.98 -9.06 -4.75
C SER A 32 -2.64 -10.30 -4.14
N THR A 33 -2.00 -11.47 -4.29
CA THR A 33 -2.47 -12.75 -3.74
C THR A 33 -2.44 -12.76 -2.21
N MET A 34 -1.33 -12.33 -1.61
CA MET A 34 -1.14 -12.37 -0.16
C MET A 34 -1.98 -11.34 0.60
N VAL A 35 -2.24 -10.17 0.00
CA VAL A 35 -3.06 -9.10 0.59
C VAL A 35 -4.55 -9.27 0.25
N GLY A 36 -4.89 -10.00 -0.81
CA GLY A 36 -6.26 -10.18 -1.26
C GLY A 36 -6.81 -8.92 -1.94
N VAL A 37 -6.00 -8.25 -2.77
CA VAL A 37 -6.39 -7.06 -3.53
C VAL A 37 -6.09 -7.24 -5.01
N PRO A 38 -6.80 -6.56 -5.93
CA PRO A 38 -6.46 -6.62 -7.34
C PRO A 38 -5.03 -6.13 -7.60
N GLN A 39 -4.27 -6.81 -8.46
CA GLN A 39 -2.89 -6.43 -8.81
C GLN A 39 -2.80 -4.96 -9.28
N ALA A 40 -3.77 -4.52 -10.09
CA ALA A 40 -3.85 -3.13 -10.57
C ALA A 40 -3.97 -2.08 -9.44
N ARG A 41 -4.32 -2.47 -8.22
CA ARG A 41 -4.44 -1.59 -7.04
C ARG A 41 -3.19 -1.59 -6.17
N VAL A 42 -2.26 -2.53 -6.33
CA VAL A 42 -1.11 -2.67 -5.43
C VAL A 42 -0.27 -1.40 -5.42
N ARG A 43 0.07 -0.87 -6.60
CA ARG A 43 0.80 0.40 -6.72
C ARG A 43 0.11 1.57 -6.02
N GLU A 44 -1.18 1.78 -6.28
CA GLU A 44 -1.95 2.87 -5.67
C GLU A 44 -1.99 2.74 -4.14
N LEU A 45 -2.20 1.53 -3.62
CA LEU A 45 -2.19 1.26 -2.18
C LEU A 45 -0.82 1.52 -1.55
N ARG A 46 0.26 1.22 -2.28
CA ARG A 46 1.64 1.45 -1.84
C ARG A 46 1.90 2.93 -1.70
N GLU A 47 1.58 3.68 -2.76
CA GLU A 47 1.72 5.14 -2.79
C GLU A 47 0.88 5.81 -1.69
N GLN A 48 -0.38 5.41 -1.53
CA GLN A 48 -1.23 5.95 -0.47
C GLN A 48 -0.68 5.65 0.94
N TYR A 49 -0.10 4.46 1.16
CA TYR A 49 0.48 4.09 2.45
C TYR A 49 1.76 4.90 2.70
N LEU A 50 2.68 4.91 1.74
CA LEU A 50 3.93 5.67 1.78
C LEU A 50 3.68 7.17 1.99
N GLN A 51 2.66 7.75 1.35
CA GLN A 51 2.25 9.14 1.59
C GLN A 51 1.75 9.33 3.03
N ARG A 52 1.02 8.36 3.59
CA ARG A 52 0.52 8.43 4.96
C ARG A 52 1.67 8.39 5.98
N ILE A 53 2.62 7.46 5.84
CA ILE A 53 3.80 7.35 6.74
C ILE A 53 4.89 8.40 6.46
N GLY A 54 5.09 8.80 5.20
CA GLY A 54 5.98 9.90 4.81
C GLY A 54 5.46 11.25 5.28
N GLY A 55 4.14 11.46 5.27
CA GLY A 55 3.50 12.62 5.89
C GLY A 55 3.68 12.70 7.41
N PHE A 56 3.90 11.57 8.10
CA PHE A 56 4.33 11.57 9.50
C PHE A 56 5.80 11.99 9.68
N HIS A 57 6.67 11.74 8.69
CA HIS A 57 8.07 12.18 8.74
C HIS A 57 8.24 13.68 8.45
N VAL A 58 7.37 14.30 7.65
CA VAL A 58 7.46 15.75 7.31
C VAL A 58 6.92 16.66 8.42
N ARG A 59 6.18 16.14 9.41
CA ARG A 59 5.65 16.93 10.55
C ARG A 59 6.58 16.98 11.78
N ARG A 60 7.82 16.52 11.66
CA ARG A 60 8.86 16.56 12.71
C ARG A 60 10.07 17.44 12.34
N GLY A 61 9.87 18.41 11.44
CA GLY A 61 10.79 19.52 11.20
C GLY A 61 10.26 20.79 11.82
#